data_AF-A0A1V9YI31-F1
#
_entry.id   AF-A0A1V9YI31-F1
#
_cell.length_a   1.000
_cell.length_b   1.000
_cell.length_c   1.000
_cell.angle_alpha   90.00
_cell.angle_beta   90.00
_cell.angle_gamma   90.00
#
_symmetry.space_group_name_H-M   'P 1'
#
loop_
_entity.id
_entity.type
_entity.pdbx_description
1 polymer ?
#
loop_
_entity_poly.entity_id
_entity_poly.type
_entity_poly.pdbx_seq_one_letter_code
_entity_poly.pdbx_strand_id
1 'polypeptide(L)'
;MPQVHVLGEVVGGSGYDRPSAFCIWRLVKDDHYWSVVRGADNGQTQQAMEQRTCAGVDVLWAHPIDIHLATSSIRGWPKITLEVWHETADGRKELCGYGTCRIPTTTGCITIECPTWRPIGNASSWTDRLSTYFFGAPWLVNPNVVHDGPPNQYDLCTETTGCVVLEFQLLLSGWTRQTQFSC
;
A
#
# COMPACT_ATOMS: atom_id res chain seq x y z
N MET A 1 -26.76 7.84 -3.52
CA MET A 1 -25.52 7.89 -2.73
C MET A 1 -24.35 7.80 -3.70
N PRO A 2 -23.33 8.66 -3.57
CA PRO A 2 -22.11 8.55 -4.36
C PRO A 2 -21.42 7.20 -4.11
N GLN A 3 -20.87 6.62 -5.17
CA GLN A 3 -20.17 5.35 -5.14
C GLN A 3 -18.84 5.45 -5.89
N VAL A 4 -17.90 4.62 -5.48
CA VAL A 4 -16.56 4.50 -6.07
C VAL A 4 -16.30 3.02 -6.32
N HIS A 5 -16.09 2.65 -7.58
CA HIS A 5 -15.58 1.33 -7.92
C HIS A 5 -14.09 1.45 -8.16
N VAL A 6 -13.32 0.70 -7.39
CA VAL A 6 -11.87 0.62 -7.45
C VAL A 6 -11.54 -0.74 -8.04
N LEU A 7 -11.28 -0.76 -9.34
CA LEU A 7 -10.75 -1.90 -10.05
C LEU A 7 -9.25 -1.67 -10.25
N GLY A 8 -8.49 -2.72 -10.50
CA GLY A 8 -7.06 -2.59 -10.78
C GLY A 8 -6.26 -3.79 -10.34
N GLU A 9 -4.97 -3.56 -10.11
CA GLU A 9 -4.06 -4.60 -9.66
C GLU A 9 -2.85 -4.03 -8.91
N VAL A 10 -2.32 -4.86 -8.01
CA VAL A 10 -0.95 -4.74 -7.52
C VAL A 10 -0.04 -5.35 -8.59
N VAL A 11 0.50 -4.51 -9.46
CA VAL A 11 1.32 -4.93 -10.60
C VAL A 11 2.57 -5.66 -10.09
N GLY A 12 3.32 -5.01 -9.20
CA GLY A 12 4.55 -5.57 -8.68
C GLY A 12 5.38 -4.58 -7.87
N GLY A 13 6.62 -4.97 -7.56
CA GLY A 13 7.55 -4.18 -6.76
C GLY A 13 8.91 -3.98 -7.44
N SER A 14 9.59 -2.88 -7.12
CA SER A 14 10.94 -2.58 -7.61
C SER A 14 11.85 -2.02 -6.51
N GLY A 15 13.15 -2.27 -6.65
CA GLY A 15 14.20 -1.70 -5.79
C GLY A 15 14.38 -2.34 -4.42
N TYR A 16 13.82 -3.54 -4.19
CA TYR A 16 13.98 -4.25 -2.91
C TYR A 16 15.34 -4.95 -2.79
N ASP A 17 15.86 -5.07 -1.57
CA ASP A 17 17.13 -5.73 -1.23
C ASP A 17 17.02 -7.27 -1.12
N ARG A 18 15.84 -7.83 -1.43
CA ARG A 18 15.53 -9.26 -1.33
C ARG A 18 15.16 -9.85 -2.70
N PRO A 19 15.60 -11.08 -3.02
CA PRO A 19 15.40 -11.70 -4.32
C PRO A 19 13.97 -12.25 -4.52
N SER A 20 13.11 -12.17 -3.50
CA SER A 20 11.71 -12.58 -3.61
C SER A 20 10.86 -11.77 -2.65
N ALA A 21 9.63 -11.50 -3.05
CA ALA A 21 8.69 -10.77 -2.20
C ALA A 21 7.25 -11.16 -2.50
N PHE A 22 6.39 -10.97 -1.49
CA PHE A 22 4.94 -10.93 -1.63
C PHE A 22 4.42 -9.65 -0.96
N CYS A 23 3.24 -9.20 -1.37
CA CYS A 23 2.61 -8.00 -0.86
C CYS A 23 1.27 -8.35 -0.19
N ILE A 24 1.02 -7.74 0.96
CA ILE A 24 -0.28 -7.72 1.62
C ILE A 24 -0.84 -6.31 1.45
N TRP A 25 -2.05 -6.20 0.92
CA TRP A 25 -2.73 -4.92 0.78
C TRP A 25 -3.99 -4.87 1.64
N ARG A 26 -4.29 -3.71 2.20
CA ARG A 26 -5.54 -3.47 2.94
C ARG A 26 -6.12 -2.11 2.60
N LEU A 27 -7.44 -2.04 2.61
CA LEU A 27 -8.22 -0.82 2.47
C LEU A 27 -8.36 -0.17 3.85
N VAL A 28 -7.98 1.10 3.93
CA VAL A 28 -8.22 1.94 5.09
C VAL A 28 -9.20 3.03 4.71
N LYS A 29 -10.30 3.09 5.45
CA LYS A 29 -11.40 4.03 5.25
C LYS A 29 -11.96 4.47 6.60
N ASP A 30 -12.65 5.61 6.61
CA ASP A 30 -13.44 6.04 7.77
C ASP A 30 -14.81 5.35 7.74
N ASP A 31 -15.01 4.37 8.62
CA ASP A 31 -16.25 3.57 8.71
C ASP A 31 -17.51 4.40 8.98
N HIS A 32 -17.36 5.63 9.48
CA HIS A 32 -18.50 6.53 9.69
C HIS A 32 -19.07 7.07 8.37
N TYR A 33 -18.22 7.25 7.35
CA TYR A 33 -18.62 7.83 6.06
C TYR A 33 -18.58 6.83 4.91
N TRP A 34 -17.74 5.79 5.00
CA TRP A 34 -17.45 4.86 3.93
C TRP A 34 -17.81 3.42 4.30
N SER A 35 -18.50 2.75 3.37
CA SER A 35 -18.87 1.34 3.50
C SER A 35 -18.42 0.55 2.28
N VAL A 36 -17.95 -0.68 2.50
CA VAL A 36 -17.71 -1.63 1.42
C VAL A 36 -19.03 -2.28 1.07
N VAL A 37 -19.49 -2.07 -0.16
CA VAL A 37 -20.72 -2.65 -0.69
C VAL A 37 -20.45 -4.05 -1.23
N ARG A 38 -19.34 -4.21 -1.96
CA ARG A 38 -18.86 -5.47 -2.55
C ARG A 38 -17.35 -5.46 -2.71
N GLY A 39 -16.78 -6.64 -2.99
CA GLY A 39 -15.35 -6.81 -3.19
C GLY A 39 -14.61 -7.13 -1.90
N ALA A 40 -13.28 -7.18 -1.99
CA ALA A 40 -12.41 -7.45 -0.85
C ALA A 40 -11.86 -6.14 -0.28
N ASP A 41 -11.81 -6.02 1.04
CA ASP A 41 -11.16 -4.89 1.73
C ASP A 41 -9.69 -5.18 2.07
N ASN A 42 -9.22 -6.40 1.82
CA ASN A 42 -7.84 -6.81 1.97
C ASN A 42 -7.49 -7.96 1.03
N GLY A 43 -6.20 -8.17 0.79
CA GLY A 43 -5.71 -9.29 0.01
C GLY A 43 -4.21 -9.52 0.18
N GLN A 44 -3.76 -10.66 -0.30
CA GLN A 44 -2.35 -11.06 -0.29
C GLN A 44 -1.97 -11.63 -1.66
N THR A 45 -0.85 -11.18 -2.21
CA THR A 45 -0.31 -11.67 -3.48
C THR A 45 0.39 -13.02 -3.32
N GLN A 46 0.66 -13.71 -4.43
CA GLN A 46 1.65 -14.78 -4.39
C GLN A 46 3.05 -14.24 -4.09
N GLN A 47 3.93 -15.10 -3.58
CA GLN A 47 5.36 -14.85 -3.56
C GLN A 47 5.91 -14.97 -4.97
N ALA A 48 6.64 -13.94 -5.39
CA ALA A 48 7.29 -13.89 -6.68
C ALA A 48 8.79 -13.65 -6.50
N MET A 49 9.58 -14.24 -7.40
CA MET A 49 11.02 -14.03 -7.46
C MET A 49 11.33 -12.79 -8.28
N GLU A 50 12.45 -12.16 -7.98
CA GLU A 50 13.02 -11.11 -8.80
C GLU A 50 13.29 -11.65 -10.21
N GLN A 51 12.70 -11.00 -11.20
CA GLN A 51 12.91 -11.26 -12.60
C GLN A 51 13.32 -9.95 -13.25
N ARG A 52 14.41 -9.96 -14.01
CA ARG A 52 14.81 -8.81 -14.84
C ARG A 52 13.82 -8.68 -16.00
N THR A 53 12.65 -8.09 -15.73
CA THR A 53 11.65 -7.85 -16.76
C THR A 53 11.94 -6.53 -17.47
N CYS A 54 11.50 -6.43 -18.73
CA CYS A 54 11.55 -5.18 -19.48
C CYS A 54 10.46 -4.16 -19.06
N ALA A 55 9.63 -4.50 -18.07
CA ALA A 55 8.44 -3.73 -17.69
C ALA A 55 8.68 -2.70 -16.57
N GLY A 56 9.93 -2.47 -16.16
CA GLY A 56 10.28 -1.51 -15.11
C GLY A 56 9.89 -1.97 -13.70
N VAL A 57 9.63 -3.27 -13.52
CA VAL A 57 9.26 -3.90 -12.25
C VAL A 57 10.15 -5.13 -12.04
N ASP A 58 10.72 -5.25 -10.84
CA ASP A 58 11.67 -6.33 -10.53
C ASP A 58 10.94 -7.59 -10.05
N VAL A 59 9.84 -7.44 -9.31
CA VAL A 59 9.01 -8.54 -8.79
C VAL A 59 7.58 -8.37 -9.30
N LEU A 60 7.13 -9.26 -10.19
CA LEU A 60 5.79 -9.21 -10.77
C LEU A 60 4.78 -10.02 -9.93
N TRP A 61 3.69 -9.36 -9.49
CA TRP A 61 2.60 -10.01 -8.76
C TRP A 61 1.31 -10.11 -9.58
N ALA A 62 0.95 -9.08 -10.35
CA ALA A 62 -0.29 -9.01 -11.14
C ALA A 62 -1.53 -9.47 -10.33
N HIS A 63 -1.64 -8.99 -9.09
CA HIS A 63 -2.70 -9.42 -8.17
C HIS A 63 -3.90 -8.47 -8.23
N PRO A 64 -5.12 -8.95 -8.47
CA PRO A 64 -6.27 -8.09 -8.73
C PRO A 64 -6.73 -7.34 -7.48
N ILE A 65 -7.22 -6.13 -7.70
CA ILE A 65 -7.94 -5.29 -6.73
C ILE A 65 -9.33 -5.03 -7.29
N ASP A 66 -10.37 -5.39 -6.53
CA ASP A 66 -11.76 -5.09 -6.85
C ASP A 66 -12.52 -4.74 -5.57
N ILE A 67 -12.91 -3.47 -5.47
CA ILE A 67 -13.58 -2.88 -4.31
C ILE A 67 -14.71 -1.98 -4.79
N HIS A 68 -15.92 -2.21 -4.28
CA HIS A 68 -17.06 -1.33 -4.49
C HIS A 68 -17.40 -0.61 -3.19
N LEU A 69 -17.23 0.71 -3.20
CA LEU A 69 -17.46 1.59 -2.06
C LEU A 69 -18.69 2.46 -2.25
N ALA A 70 -19.44 2.66 -1.18
CA ALA A 70 -20.46 3.70 -1.08
C ALA A 70 -20.09 4.68 0.03
N THR A 71 -20.39 5.96 -0.22
CA THR A 71 -20.06 7.02 0.73
C THR A 71 -21.22 7.97 0.98
N SER A 72 -21.28 8.49 2.21
CA SER A 72 -22.14 9.61 2.62
C SER A 72 -21.39 10.95 2.63
N SER A 73 -20.05 10.97 2.58
CA SER A 73 -19.21 12.17 2.65
C SER A 73 -17.82 11.98 2.05
N ILE A 74 -17.23 13.04 1.51
CA ILE A 74 -15.85 13.02 0.98
C ILE A 74 -14.78 12.90 2.09
N ARG A 75 -15.16 13.15 3.36
CA ARG A 75 -14.24 13.04 4.51
C ARG A 75 -13.75 11.61 4.68
N GLY A 76 -12.51 11.44 5.13
CA GLY A 76 -11.94 10.11 5.36
C GLY A 76 -11.73 9.29 4.08
N TRP A 77 -11.37 9.98 2.98
CA TRP A 77 -11.17 9.35 1.67
C TRP A 77 -10.30 8.08 1.75
N PRO A 78 -10.72 6.99 1.08
CA PRO A 78 -10.08 5.69 1.21
C PRO A 78 -8.63 5.69 0.72
N LYS A 79 -7.83 4.87 1.40
CA LYS A 79 -6.40 4.66 1.14
C LYS A 79 -6.15 3.16 1.06
N ILE A 80 -5.14 2.76 0.31
CA ILE A 80 -4.60 1.40 0.30
C ILE A 80 -3.25 1.41 1.00
N THR A 81 -3.03 0.32 1.71
CA THR A 81 -1.90 0.16 2.62
C THR A 81 -1.20 -1.11 2.24
N LEU A 82 0.09 -1.05 2.05
CA LEU A 82 0.87 -2.12 1.48
C LEU A 82 1.90 -2.57 2.51
N GLU A 83 2.06 -3.88 2.66
CA GLU A 83 3.12 -4.49 3.44
C GLU A 83 3.84 -5.47 2.52
N VAL A 84 5.11 -5.21 2.25
CA VAL A 84 5.95 -6.07 1.41
C VAL A 84 6.80 -6.93 2.32
N TRP A 85 6.77 -8.23 2.06
CA TRP A 85 7.41 -9.25 2.88
C TRP A 85 8.25 -10.18 2.00
N HIS A 86 9.34 -10.68 2.55
CA HIS A 86 10.17 -11.72 1.98
C HIS A 86 10.04 -12.98 2.84
N GLU A 87 9.85 -14.14 2.21
CA GLU A 87 9.89 -15.43 2.91
C GLU A 87 11.20 -16.16 2.57
N THR A 88 12.01 -16.39 3.60
CA THR A 88 13.27 -17.12 3.51
C THR A 88 13.02 -18.61 3.32
N ALA A 89 14.00 -19.36 2.83
CA ALA A 89 13.91 -20.82 2.65
C ALA A 89 13.49 -21.59 3.92
N ASP A 90 13.79 -21.05 5.10
CA ASP A 90 13.42 -21.62 6.41
C ASP A 90 11.98 -21.28 6.84
N GLY A 91 11.18 -20.65 5.97
CA GLY A 91 9.79 -20.24 6.24
C GLY A 91 9.66 -18.98 7.13
N ARG A 92 10.77 -18.29 7.43
CA ARG A 92 10.75 -17.05 8.18
C ARG A 92 10.31 -15.88 7.28
N LYS A 93 9.42 -15.04 7.80
CA LYS A 93 8.94 -13.83 7.13
C LYS A 93 9.73 -12.61 7.61
N GLU A 94 10.33 -11.91 6.67
CA GLU A 94 11.06 -10.66 6.90
C GLU A 94 10.33 -9.50 6.24
N LEU A 95 10.21 -8.37 6.96
CA LEU A 95 9.58 -7.17 6.42
C LEU A 95 10.53 -6.45 5.46
N CYS A 96 10.10 -6.25 4.21
CA CYS A 96 10.79 -5.42 3.23
C CYS A 96 10.39 -3.94 3.34
N GLY A 97 9.11 -3.66 3.61
CA GLY A 97 8.65 -2.29 3.81
C GLY A 97 7.14 -2.12 3.85
N TYR A 98 6.72 -0.95 4.32
CA TYR A 98 5.35 -0.46 4.37
C TYR A 98 5.15 0.63 3.34
N GLY A 99 3.99 0.64 2.69
CA GLY A 99 3.55 1.68 1.76
C GLY A 99 2.15 2.16 2.11
N THR A 100 1.85 3.41 1.75
CA THR A 100 0.48 3.91 1.80
C THR A 100 0.19 4.75 0.56
N CYS A 101 -0.93 4.47 -0.09
CA CYS A 101 -1.36 5.12 -1.31
C CYS A 101 -2.80 5.59 -1.15
N ARG A 102 -3.09 6.86 -1.42
CA ARG A 102 -4.49 7.31 -1.47
C ARG A 102 -5.10 6.88 -2.80
N ILE A 103 -6.32 6.37 -2.77
CA ILE A 103 -7.04 6.02 -3.99
C ILE A 103 -7.27 7.33 -4.79
N PRO A 104 -7.01 7.38 -6.10
CA PRO A 104 -7.25 8.60 -6.86
C PRO A 104 -8.70 9.06 -6.82
N THR A 105 -8.91 10.37 -6.95
CA THR A 105 -10.23 11.00 -6.97
C THR A 105 -10.76 11.24 -8.38
N THR A 106 -10.05 10.77 -9.40
CA THR A 106 -10.37 10.97 -10.82
C THR A 106 -10.71 9.63 -11.46
N THR A 107 -11.75 9.61 -12.29
CA THR A 107 -12.11 8.43 -13.10
C THR A 107 -11.08 8.16 -14.19
N GLY A 108 -10.82 6.89 -14.46
CA GLY A 108 -9.90 6.47 -15.53
C GLY A 108 -8.89 5.43 -15.04
N CYS A 109 -7.94 5.10 -15.93
CA CYS A 109 -6.82 4.22 -15.62
C CYS A 109 -5.62 5.06 -15.17
N ILE A 110 -5.09 4.77 -13.98
CA ILE A 110 -4.03 5.54 -13.32
C ILE A 110 -3.05 4.56 -12.69
N THR A 111 -1.81 4.62 -13.14
CA THR A 111 -0.70 3.90 -12.51
C THR A 111 -0.05 4.79 -11.45
N ILE A 112 0.21 4.24 -10.27
CA ILE A 112 0.83 4.93 -9.14
C ILE A 112 2.00 4.12 -8.62
N GLU A 113 3.13 4.79 -8.52
CA GLU A 113 4.30 4.30 -7.80
C GLU A 113 4.17 4.69 -6.31
N CYS A 114 3.97 3.69 -5.46
CA CYS A 114 3.87 3.84 -4.02
C CYS A 114 5.22 3.55 -3.36
N PRO A 115 5.97 4.57 -2.91
CA PRO A 115 7.23 4.35 -2.24
C PRO A 115 7.03 3.62 -0.91
N THR A 116 7.93 2.69 -0.61
CA THR A 116 7.91 1.93 0.65
C THR A 116 9.04 2.34 1.57
N TRP A 117 8.77 2.22 2.87
CA TRP A 117 9.70 2.50 3.93
C TRP A 117 9.63 1.41 5.01
N ARG A 118 10.73 1.14 5.71
CA ARG A 118 10.73 0.28 6.90
C ARG A 118 11.35 1.02 8.08
N PRO A 119 10.90 0.74 9.31
CA PRO A 119 11.56 1.27 10.49
C PRO A 119 12.95 0.62 10.61
N ILE A 120 13.95 1.45 10.85
CA ILE A 120 15.23 1.02 11.35
C ILE A 120 15.12 1.16 12.88
N GLY A 121 15.75 0.26 13.64
CA GLY A 121 15.94 0.51 15.08
C GLY A 121 16.63 1.86 15.35
N ASN A 122 17.04 2.12 16.60
CA ASN A 122 17.61 3.42 16.93
C ASN A 122 18.82 3.72 16.01
N ALA A 123 18.71 4.72 15.14
CA ALA A 123 19.66 4.94 14.03
C ALA A 123 21.10 5.21 14.50
N SER A 124 21.25 5.59 15.77
CA SER A 124 22.51 5.82 16.49
C SER A 124 23.17 4.55 17.04
N SER A 125 22.45 3.42 17.08
CA SER A 125 22.94 2.15 17.62
C SER A 125 23.38 1.21 16.49
N TRP A 126 24.69 0.96 16.40
CA TRP A 126 25.25 0.02 15.42
C TRP A 126 24.77 -1.43 15.65
N THR A 127 24.43 -1.79 16.89
CA THR A 127 23.88 -3.11 17.22
C THR A 127 22.49 -3.31 16.62
N ASP A 128 21.68 -2.25 16.54
CA ASP A 128 20.33 -2.34 15.97
C ASP A 128 20.40 -2.48 14.44
N ARG A 129 21.33 -1.79 13.79
CA ARG A 129 21.61 -1.96 12.35
C ARG A 129 22.12 -3.36 12.02
N LEU A 130 23.03 -3.90 12.83
CA LEU A 130 23.48 -5.28 12.70
C LEU A 130 22.34 -6.26 12.97
N SER A 131 21.51 -6.02 13.98
CA SER A 131 20.38 -6.90 14.27
C SER A 131 19.37 -6.91 13.13
N THR A 132 19.13 -5.77 12.47
CA THR A 132 18.29 -5.68 11.28
C THR A 132 18.89 -6.47 10.12
N TYR A 133 20.21 -6.40 9.95
CA TYR A 133 20.93 -7.14 8.92
C TYR A 133 20.93 -8.66 9.15
N PHE A 134 21.06 -9.11 10.40
CA PHE A 134 21.17 -10.53 10.76
C PHE A 134 19.83 -11.21 11.11
N PHE A 135 18.84 -10.47 11.60
CA PHE A 135 17.57 -11.00 12.11
C PHE A 135 16.32 -10.44 11.42
N GLY A 136 16.48 -9.49 10.49
CA GLY A 136 15.38 -8.83 9.79
C GLY A 136 14.96 -7.52 10.46
N ALA A 137 14.32 -6.64 9.69
CA ALA A 137 13.84 -5.35 10.21
C ALA A 137 12.72 -5.55 11.24
N PRO A 138 12.69 -4.73 12.32
CA PRO A 138 11.61 -4.78 13.28
C PRO A 138 10.28 -4.48 12.59
N TRP A 139 9.26 -5.30 12.86
CA TRP A 139 7.90 -4.99 12.41
C TRP A 139 7.21 -4.05 13.40
N LEU A 140 6.21 -3.30 12.92
CA LEU A 140 5.40 -2.46 13.80
C LEU A 140 4.44 -3.35 14.58
N VAL A 141 4.48 -3.25 15.91
CA VAL A 141 3.53 -3.96 16.80
C VAL A 141 2.09 -3.49 16.53
N ASN A 142 1.91 -2.22 16.14
CA ASN A 142 0.65 -1.65 15.70
C ASN A 142 0.73 -1.23 14.22
N PRO A 143 0.13 -2.00 13.28
CA PRO A 143 0.16 -1.65 11.85
C PRO A 143 -0.60 -0.36 11.54
N ASN A 144 -1.52 0.06 12.42
CA ASN A 144 -2.30 1.31 12.28
C ASN A 144 -1.42 2.57 12.24
N VAL A 145 -0.22 2.52 12.83
CA VAL A 145 0.75 3.64 12.79
C VAL A 145 1.13 4.04 11.37
N VAL A 146 1.05 3.11 10.41
CA VAL A 146 1.31 3.38 8.99
C VAL A 146 0.25 4.32 8.38
N HIS A 147 -0.94 4.46 8.99
CA HIS A 147 -2.09 5.18 8.40
C HIS A 147 -2.57 6.39 9.20
N ASP A 148 -2.24 6.43 10.50
CA ASP A 148 -2.68 7.47 11.45
C ASP A 148 -1.96 8.82 11.27
N GLY A 149 -0.90 8.87 10.45
CA GLY A 149 -0.21 10.11 10.13
C GLY A 149 0.71 10.62 11.25
N PRO A 150 1.10 11.91 11.22
CA PRO A 150 2.34 12.38 11.84
C PRO A 150 2.49 12.22 13.37
N PRO A 151 1.48 12.35 14.27
CA PRO A 151 1.77 12.32 15.70
C PRO A 151 2.35 10.99 16.22
N ASN A 152 2.10 9.87 15.52
CA ASN A 152 2.63 8.54 15.89
C ASN A 152 3.89 8.13 15.10
N GLN A 153 4.32 8.94 14.12
CA GLN A 153 5.42 8.61 13.20
C GLN A 153 6.73 9.36 13.50
N TYR A 154 6.71 10.44 14.30
CA TYR A 154 7.86 11.31 14.51
C TYR A 154 9.05 10.66 15.24
N ASP A 155 8.82 9.65 16.06
CA ASP A 155 9.88 8.98 16.83
C ASP A 155 10.50 7.78 16.09
N LEU A 156 10.02 7.46 14.88
CA LEU A 156 10.51 6.33 14.10
C LEU A 156 11.67 6.75 13.19
N CYS A 157 12.84 6.16 13.42
CA CYS A 157 13.90 6.16 12.41
C CYS A 157 13.47 5.23 11.26
N THR A 158 13.47 5.72 10.02
CA THR A 158 13.00 4.96 8.85
C THR A 158 14.01 5.01 7.71
N GLU A 159 14.02 3.98 6.87
CA GLU A 159 14.70 3.98 5.58
C GLU A 159 13.74 3.65 4.45
N THR A 160 14.03 4.20 3.27
CA THR A 160 13.37 3.87 2.01
C THR A 160 13.89 2.55 1.47
N THR A 161 13.00 1.63 1.11
CA THR A 161 13.39 0.26 0.70
C THR A 161 13.00 -0.14 -0.70
N GLY A 162 12.14 0.62 -1.37
CA GLY A 162 11.67 0.27 -2.70
C GLY A 162 10.38 1.00 -3.06
N CYS A 163 9.70 0.48 -4.08
CA CYS A 163 8.43 0.98 -4.56
C CYS A 163 7.50 -0.17 -4.92
N VAL A 164 6.20 0.01 -4.73
CA VAL A 164 5.15 -0.87 -5.26
C VAL A 164 4.40 -0.12 -6.36
N VAL A 165 4.27 -0.74 -7.52
CA VAL A 165 3.48 -0.21 -8.63
C VAL A 165 2.05 -0.74 -8.52
N LEU A 166 1.10 0.19 -8.42
CA LEU A 166 -0.33 -0.07 -8.40
C LEU A 166 -0.95 0.48 -9.67
N GLU A 167 -1.82 -0.29 -10.30
CA GLU A 167 -2.67 0.21 -11.37
C GLU A 167 -4.11 0.28 -10.87
N PHE A 168 -4.75 1.43 -11.05
CA PHE A 168 -6.14 1.66 -10.70
C PHE A 168 -6.97 1.96 -11.93
N GLN A 169 -8.13 1.35 -12.03
CA GLN A 169 -9.22 1.73 -12.91
C GLN A 169 -10.41 2.18 -12.05
N LEU A 170 -10.69 3.48 -12.07
CA LEU A 170 -11.69 4.09 -11.19
C LEU A 170 -12.95 4.50 -11.92
N LEU A 171 -14.09 4.10 -11.37
CA LEU A 171 -15.41 4.52 -11.82
C LEU A 171 -16.15 5.22 -10.67
N LEU A 172 -16.40 6.51 -10.86
CA LEU A 172 -17.16 7.35 -9.93
C LEU A 172 -18.58 7.47 -10.45
N SER A 173 -19.56 7.06 -9.65
CA SER A 173 -20.98 7.15 -9.99
C SER A 173 -21.75 7.90 -8.92
N GLY A 174 -22.71 8.74 -9.32
CA GLY A 174 -23.53 9.52 -8.38
C GLY A 174 -22.81 10.75 -7.78
N TRP A 175 -21.70 11.17 -8.38
CA TRP A 175 -20.99 12.42 -8.04
C TRP A 175 -21.46 13.52 -8.99
N THR A 176 -22.52 14.24 -8.62
CA THR A 176 -23.03 15.36 -9.43
C THR A 176 -22.08 16.55 -9.35
N ARG A 177 -21.71 17.11 -10.51
CA ARG A 177 -20.98 18.38 -10.63
C ARG A 177 -21.85 19.49 -10.02
N GLN A 178 -21.48 20.04 -8.86
CA GLN A 178 -21.98 21.36 -8.46
C GLN A 178 -21.25 22.42 -9.29
N THR A 179 -21.60 22.55 -10.57
CA THR A 179 -21.33 23.78 -11.32
C THR A 179 -22.61 24.61 -11.31
N GLN A 180 -22.78 25.39 -10.24
CA GLN A 180 -23.59 26.60 -10.28
C GLN A 180 -22.66 27.78 -10.02
N PHE A 181 -22.16 28.38 -11.10
CA PHE A 181 -21.91 29.81 -11.11
C PHE A 181 -22.93 30.40 -12.08
N SER A 182 -24.09 30.77 -11.54
CA SER A 182 -24.97 31.75 -12.17
C SER A 182 -24.37 33.13 -11.88
N CYS A 183 -23.79 33.76 -12.90
CA CYS A 183 -23.62 35.21 -12.95
C CYS A 183 -24.91 35.82 -13.47
#